data_AF-A0A4Q3C1S1-F1
#
_entry.id   AF-A0A4Q3C1S1-F1
#
_cell.length_a   1.000
_cell.length_b   1.000
_cell.length_c   1.000
_cell.angle_alpha   90.00
_cell.angle_beta   90.00
_cell.angle_gamma   90.00
#
_symmetry.space_group_name_H-M   'P 1'
#
loop_
_entity.id
_entity.type
_entity.pdbx_description
1 polymer ?
#
loop_
_entity_poly.entity_id
_entity_poly.type
_entity_poly.pdbx_seq_one_letter_code
_entity_poly.pdbx_strand_id
1 'polypeptide(L)'
;DPAAFKEKVYESLRRQADAINRHTAKGTYFFDYGNAFLLEASRAGADIMGPMCFDYGFGPFRWVCTSGKPEDLATTDAIAAQVLEEMAKTAPAEIKQQMEDNIRWIQGAQQNKLVVGSQARILYADAEGRINIARAFNQAIAEGKIGAIVLGRDHHDVSGTDSPYRETSNIYDGSRFTADMAIQNVIGDSFRGATWVSIHNGGGVGWGEVINGGFGMVLDGTPQASRRLESMLFWDVNNGIARRSWARNEEAVFAIKRAMESQPLLKVTLPNRVNDALLES
;
A
#
# COMPACT_ATOMS: atom_id res chain seq x y z
N ASP A 1 38.31 -3.76 -7.03
CA ASP A 1 38.34 -2.33 -6.68
C ASP A 1 36.91 -1.81 -6.60
N PRO A 2 36.33 -1.66 -5.39
CA PRO A 2 34.96 -1.16 -5.20
C PRO A 2 34.72 0.27 -5.70
N ALA A 3 35.74 1.15 -5.64
CA ALA A 3 35.61 2.53 -6.10
C ALA A 3 35.51 2.58 -7.63
N ALA A 4 36.39 1.87 -8.33
CA ALA A 4 36.31 1.75 -9.78
C ALA A 4 35.01 1.07 -10.25
N PHE A 5 34.51 0.07 -9.51
CA PHE A 5 33.23 -0.57 -9.82
C PHE A 5 32.06 0.41 -9.72
N LYS A 6 32.01 1.25 -8.67
CA LYS A 6 30.98 2.28 -8.48
C LYS A 6 30.92 3.26 -9.66
N GLU A 7 32.07 3.73 -10.12
CA GLU A 7 32.14 4.63 -11.29
C GLU A 7 31.59 3.97 -12.57
N LYS A 8 31.88 2.67 -12.78
CA LYS A 8 31.33 1.93 -13.92
C LYS A 8 29.82 1.72 -13.84
N VAL A 9 29.27 1.56 -12.65
CA VAL A 9 27.81 1.54 -12.44
C VAL A 9 27.20 2.89 -12.82
N TYR A 10 27.77 4.01 -12.37
CA TYR A 10 27.29 5.36 -12.69
C TYR A 10 27.41 5.71 -14.18
N GLU A 11 28.46 5.25 -14.85
CA GLU A 11 28.58 5.37 -16.31
C GLU A 11 27.44 4.63 -17.03
N SER A 12 27.11 3.40 -16.59
CA SER A 12 26.03 2.59 -17.18
C SER A 12 24.65 3.19 -16.94
N LEU A 13 24.36 3.69 -15.73
CA LEU A 13 23.08 4.29 -15.38
C LEU A 13 22.79 5.53 -16.25
N ARG A 14 23.78 6.40 -16.47
CA ARG A 14 23.64 7.58 -17.36
C ARG A 14 23.30 7.18 -18.79
N ARG A 15 23.96 6.14 -19.32
CA ARG A 15 23.68 5.61 -20.67
C ARG A 15 22.27 5.04 -20.78
N GLN A 16 21.80 4.35 -19.74
CA GLN A 16 20.44 3.80 -19.69
C GLN A 16 19.39 4.91 -19.63
N ALA A 17 19.59 5.92 -18.77
CA ALA A 17 18.70 7.08 -18.67
C ALA A 17 18.61 7.87 -19.98
N ASP A 18 19.74 8.10 -20.67
CA ASP A 18 19.76 8.75 -21.99
C ASP A 18 18.98 7.95 -23.06
N ALA A 19 19.08 6.61 -23.03
CA ALA A 19 18.28 5.77 -23.91
C ALA A 19 16.78 5.90 -23.61
N ILE A 20 16.39 5.84 -22.33
CA ILE A 20 15.00 6.05 -21.89
C ILE A 20 14.48 7.39 -22.40
N ASN A 21 15.22 8.49 -22.18
CA ASN A 21 14.83 9.84 -22.62
C ASN A 21 14.63 9.94 -24.14
N ARG A 22 15.50 9.29 -24.93
CA ARG A 22 15.35 9.25 -26.39
C ARG A 22 14.12 8.46 -26.84
N HIS A 23 13.69 7.45 -26.09
CA HIS A 23 12.47 6.70 -26.35
C HIS A 23 11.22 7.44 -25.87
N THR A 24 11.26 8.10 -24.72
CA THR A 24 10.14 8.89 -24.19
C THR A 24 9.84 10.10 -25.06
N ALA A 25 10.87 10.78 -25.56
CA ALA A 25 10.73 11.85 -26.56
C ALA A 25 10.05 11.41 -27.87
N LYS A 26 9.99 10.10 -28.14
CA LYS A 26 9.30 9.49 -29.29
C LYS A 26 7.93 8.90 -28.94
N GLY A 27 7.42 9.17 -27.74
CA GLY A 27 6.10 8.73 -27.28
C GLY A 27 6.09 7.41 -26.51
N THR A 28 7.25 6.84 -26.15
CA THR A 28 7.28 5.69 -25.22
C THR A 28 6.93 6.16 -23.80
N TYR A 29 6.02 5.47 -23.12
CA TYR A 29 5.79 5.73 -21.69
C TYR A 29 6.84 5.00 -20.84
N PHE A 30 7.56 5.74 -20.01
CA PHE A 30 8.50 5.18 -19.03
C PHE A 30 8.02 5.49 -17.62
N PHE A 31 8.28 4.59 -16.69
CA PHE A 31 8.01 4.76 -15.28
C PHE A 31 9.07 4.01 -14.45
N ASP A 32 9.39 4.54 -13.26
CA ASP A 32 10.27 3.88 -12.31
C ASP A 32 9.50 2.84 -11.50
N TYR A 33 10.14 1.68 -11.28
CA TYR A 33 9.51 0.54 -10.59
C TYR A 33 9.88 0.46 -9.11
N GLY A 34 10.32 1.57 -8.51
CA GLY A 34 10.57 1.66 -7.09
C GLY A 34 11.81 0.89 -6.61
N ASN A 35 12.80 0.72 -7.49
CA ASN A 35 14.07 0.04 -7.22
C ASN A 35 15.23 1.02 -7.04
N ALA A 36 14.94 2.30 -6.79
CA ALA A 36 15.91 3.39 -6.72
C ALA A 36 16.65 3.68 -8.03
N PHE A 37 16.19 3.17 -9.19
CA PHE A 37 16.83 3.47 -10.47
C PHE A 37 16.85 4.97 -10.75
N LEU A 38 15.71 5.66 -10.61
CA LEU A 38 15.66 7.12 -10.75
C LEU A 38 16.30 7.86 -9.59
N LEU A 39 16.40 7.31 -8.38
CA LEU A 39 17.21 7.92 -7.31
C LEU A 39 18.70 7.92 -7.69
N GLU A 40 19.23 6.77 -8.09
CA GLU A 40 20.63 6.67 -8.52
C GLU A 40 20.88 7.40 -9.84
N ALA A 41 19.88 7.49 -10.73
CA ALA A 41 19.95 8.29 -11.95
C ALA A 41 19.71 9.79 -11.71
N SER A 42 18.99 10.21 -10.66
CA SER A 42 18.79 11.63 -10.27
C SER A 42 19.96 12.18 -9.47
N ARG A 43 20.67 11.35 -8.70
CA ARG A 43 22.06 11.60 -8.29
C ARG A 43 22.97 11.88 -9.51
N ALA A 44 22.52 11.51 -10.71
CA ALA A 44 23.10 11.87 -12.01
C ALA A 44 22.25 12.82 -12.89
N GLY A 45 21.11 13.37 -12.42
CA GLY A 45 20.34 14.47 -13.05
C GLY A 45 19.03 14.17 -13.81
N ALA A 46 18.25 13.11 -13.51
CA ALA A 46 16.96 12.81 -14.18
C ALA A 46 15.70 12.94 -13.27
N ASP A 47 14.52 13.22 -13.83
CA ASP A 47 13.25 13.45 -13.10
C ASP A 47 12.03 12.81 -13.82
N ILE A 48 11.31 11.88 -13.18
CA ILE A 48 10.02 11.28 -13.66
C ILE A 48 9.27 10.68 -12.45
N MET A 49 7.99 11.01 -12.22
CA MET A 49 7.05 10.14 -11.50
C MET A 49 5.57 10.50 -11.76
N GLY A 50 4.71 9.47 -11.82
CA GLY A 50 3.25 9.57 -11.95
C GLY A 50 2.49 9.24 -10.63
N PRO A 51 1.16 9.39 -10.61
CA PRO A 51 0.32 9.21 -9.41
C PRO A 51 0.28 7.75 -8.92
N MET A 52 0.19 7.56 -7.60
CA MET A 52 0.24 6.25 -6.95
C MET A 52 -1.13 5.83 -6.43
N CYS A 53 -1.51 4.56 -6.65
CA CYS A 53 -2.78 3.97 -6.16
C CYS A 53 -3.02 4.07 -4.63
N PHE A 54 -1.98 4.39 -3.85
CA PHE A 54 -2.03 4.59 -2.41
C PHE A 54 -2.94 5.72 -1.96
N ASP A 55 -3.13 6.74 -2.79
CA ASP A 55 -3.90 7.91 -2.37
C ASP A 55 -5.38 7.59 -2.14
N TYR A 56 -5.90 6.51 -2.74
CA TYR A 56 -7.23 5.96 -2.46
C TYR A 56 -7.25 4.93 -1.31
N GLY A 57 -6.12 4.67 -0.66
CA GLY A 57 -5.99 3.63 0.38
C GLY A 57 -5.71 2.22 -0.14
N PHE A 58 -5.71 2.01 -1.46
CA PHE A 58 -5.37 0.70 -2.04
C PHE A 58 -3.90 0.41 -1.82
N GLY A 59 -3.62 -0.78 -1.32
CA GLY A 59 -2.26 -1.26 -1.16
C GLY A 59 -2.24 -2.74 -0.81
N PRO A 60 -1.04 -3.33 -0.64
CA PRO A 60 -0.87 -4.76 -0.50
C PRO A 60 -1.62 -5.28 0.72
N PHE A 61 -2.56 -6.19 0.49
CA PHE A 61 -3.25 -6.94 1.51
C PHE A 61 -2.90 -8.42 1.32
N ARG A 62 -2.24 -9.00 2.31
CA ARG A 62 -1.69 -10.35 2.25
C ARG A 62 -2.26 -11.21 3.35
N TRP A 63 -2.37 -12.51 3.07
CA TRP A 63 -2.67 -13.48 4.11
C TRP A 63 -1.95 -14.80 3.89
N VAL A 64 -1.84 -15.56 4.97
CA VAL A 64 -1.27 -16.90 5.02
C VAL A 64 -2.23 -17.83 5.77
N CYS A 65 -2.54 -18.96 5.16
CA CYS A 65 -3.31 -20.04 5.78
C CYS A 65 -2.38 -20.86 6.70
N THR A 66 -2.58 -20.77 8.02
CA THR A 66 -1.70 -21.45 8.99
C THR A 66 -1.82 -22.98 8.98
N SER A 67 -2.91 -23.50 8.41
CA SER A 67 -3.13 -24.92 8.17
C SER A 67 -2.16 -25.52 7.15
N GLY A 68 -1.55 -24.69 6.29
CA GLY A 68 -0.72 -25.16 5.17
C GLY A 68 -1.50 -25.89 4.06
N LYS A 69 -2.84 -25.89 4.11
CA LYS A 69 -3.71 -26.61 3.19
C LYS A 69 -4.04 -25.76 1.95
N PRO A 70 -3.82 -26.28 0.72
CA PRO A 70 -4.25 -25.60 -0.51
C PRO A 70 -5.76 -25.34 -0.56
N GLU A 71 -6.57 -26.17 0.10
CA GLU A 71 -8.03 -26.05 0.16
C GLU A 71 -8.47 -24.81 0.95
N ASP A 72 -7.77 -24.50 2.05
CA ASP A 72 -8.02 -23.28 2.81
C ASP A 72 -7.68 -22.06 1.95
N LEU A 73 -6.60 -22.13 1.16
CA LEU A 73 -6.23 -21.03 0.27
C LEU A 73 -7.27 -20.82 -0.83
N ALA A 74 -7.72 -21.89 -1.49
CA ALA A 74 -8.79 -21.81 -2.48
C ALA A 74 -10.08 -21.24 -1.89
N THR A 75 -10.41 -21.59 -0.65
CA THR A 75 -11.57 -21.04 0.06
C THR A 75 -11.39 -19.55 0.36
N THR A 76 -10.20 -19.13 0.81
CA THR A 76 -9.91 -17.71 1.03
C THR A 76 -9.91 -16.90 -0.27
N ASP A 77 -9.42 -17.46 -1.38
CA ASP A 77 -9.48 -16.82 -2.70
C ASP A 77 -10.95 -16.57 -3.11
N ALA A 78 -11.82 -17.57 -2.93
CA ALA A 78 -13.25 -17.46 -3.23
C ALA A 78 -13.96 -16.43 -2.35
N ILE A 79 -13.67 -16.42 -1.04
CA ILE A 79 -14.23 -15.42 -0.11
C ILE A 79 -13.79 -14.01 -0.50
N ALA A 80 -12.50 -13.80 -0.79
CA ALA A 80 -11.98 -12.49 -1.17
C ALA A 80 -12.60 -12.00 -2.49
N ALA A 81 -12.73 -12.88 -3.50
CA ALA A 81 -13.40 -12.56 -4.76
C ALA A 81 -14.85 -12.11 -4.52
N GLN A 82 -15.62 -12.89 -3.75
CA GLN A 82 -17.02 -12.58 -3.46
C GLN A 82 -17.18 -11.23 -2.74
N VAL A 83 -16.34 -10.95 -1.75
CA VAL A 83 -16.38 -9.67 -1.01
C VAL A 83 -16.09 -8.50 -1.95
N LEU A 84 -15.05 -8.59 -2.78
CA LEU A 84 -14.70 -7.52 -3.72
C LEU A 84 -15.76 -7.32 -4.81
N GLU A 85 -16.32 -8.39 -5.36
CA GLU A 85 -17.41 -8.35 -6.34
C GLU A 85 -18.67 -7.67 -5.79
N GLU A 86 -19.03 -7.95 -4.54
CA GLU A 86 -20.18 -7.31 -3.90
C GLU A 86 -19.93 -5.82 -3.70
N MET A 87 -18.75 -5.46 -3.19
CA MET A 87 -18.39 -4.05 -2.99
C MET A 87 -18.31 -3.28 -4.32
N ALA A 88 -17.86 -3.92 -5.41
CA ALA A 88 -17.71 -3.27 -6.71
C ALA A 88 -19.05 -2.81 -7.33
N LYS A 89 -20.18 -3.37 -6.89
CA LYS A 89 -21.52 -2.99 -7.37
C LYS A 89 -21.90 -1.57 -6.98
N THR A 90 -21.43 -1.10 -5.84
CA THR A 90 -21.75 0.22 -5.26
C THR A 90 -20.51 1.11 -5.11
N ALA A 91 -19.35 0.66 -5.58
CA ALA A 91 -18.11 1.41 -5.56
C ALA A 91 -18.23 2.70 -6.40
N PRO A 92 -17.72 3.82 -5.91
CA PRO A 92 -17.70 5.05 -6.70
C PRO A 92 -16.69 4.96 -7.84
N ALA A 93 -16.83 5.85 -8.82
CA ALA A 93 -16.10 5.80 -10.07
C ALA A 93 -14.58 5.85 -9.87
N GLU A 94 -14.12 6.59 -8.85
CA GLU A 94 -12.72 6.85 -8.54
C GLU A 94 -11.92 5.58 -8.19
N ILE A 95 -12.57 4.56 -7.61
CA ILE A 95 -11.89 3.33 -7.16
C ILE A 95 -12.29 2.09 -7.96
N LYS A 96 -13.25 2.22 -8.88
CA LYS A 96 -13.86 1.08 -9.57
C LYS A 96 -12.83 0.30 -10.39
N GLN A 97 -11.92 1.00 -11.07
CA GLN A 97 -10.87 0.38 -11.86
C GLN A 97 -9.96 -0.50 -11.00
N GLN A 98 -9.49 0.03 -9.86
CA GLN A 98 -8.63 -0.70 -8.92
C GLN A 98 -9.34 -1.93 -8.37
N MET A 99 -10.65 -1.85 -8.10
CA MET A 99 -11.44 -3.01 -7.68
C MET A 99 -11.53 -4.07 -8.77
N GLU A 100 -11.87 -3.69 -10.01
CA GLU A 100 -11.97 -4.61 -11.15
C GLU A 100 -10.64 -5.33 -11.43
N ASP A 101 -9.52 -4.62 -11.33
CA ASP A 101 -8.18 -5.21 -11.50
C ASP A 101 -7.89 -6.27 -10.43
N ASN A 102 -8.25 -6.01 -9.17
CA ASN A 102 -8.03 -6.94 -8.06
C ASN A 102 -8.99 -8.14 -8.09
N ILE A 103 -10.24 -7.96 -8.55
CA ILE A 103 -11.19 -9.05 -8.79
C ILE A 103 -10.66 -9.98 -9.88
N ARG A 104 -10.23 -9.41 -11.02
CA ARG A 104 -9.67 -10.19 -12.13
C ARG A 104 -8.43 -10.96 -11.68
N TRP A 105 -7.57 -10.30 -10.90
CA TRP A 105 -6.38 -10.93 -10.32
C TRP A 105 -6.75 -12.13 -9.45
N ILE A 106 -7.61 -11.96 -8.44
CA ILE A 106 -7.89 -13.03 -7.46
C ILE A 106 -8.59 -14.24 -8.12
N GLN A 107 -9.47 -14.00 -9.09
CA GLN A 107 -10.11 -15.06 -9.89
C GLN A 107 -9.10 -15.86 -10.74
N GLY A 108 -8.04 -15.21 -11.22
CA GLY A 108 -6.99 -15.84 -12.03
C GLY A 108 -5.79 -16.36 -11.24
N ALA A 109 -5.63 -15.97 -9.97
CA ALA A 109 -4.38 -16.14 -9.22
C ALA A 109 -3.98 -17.61 -9.03
N GLN A 110 -4.96 -18.51 -8.84
CA GLN A 110 -4.71 -19.94 -8.69
C GLN A 110 -4.16 -20.59 -9.97
N GLN A 111 -4.64 -20.16 -11.14
CA GLN A 111 -4.25 -20.71 -12.44
C GLN A 111 -2.77 -20.42 -12.76
N ASN A 112 -2.24 -19.33 -12.22
CA ASN A 112 -0.85 -18.90 -12.42
C ASN A 112 0.18 -19.66 -11.56
N LYS A 113 -0.25 -20.52 -10.63
CA LYS A 113 0.62 -21.41 -9.82
C LYS A 113 1.81 -20.70 -9.14
N LEU A 114 1.54 -19.53 -8.54
CA LEU A 114 2.57 -18.67 -7.94
C LEU A 114 2.94 -19.03 -6.49
N VAL A 115 2.28 -20.03 -5.90
CA VAL A 115 2.49 -20.41 -4.49
C VAL A 115 3.82 -21.14 -4.35
N VAL A 116 4.69 -20.64 -3.46
CA VAL A 116 5.94 -21.28 -3.04
C VAL A 116 6.02 -21.21 -1.52
N GLY A 117 6.21 -22.37 -0.87
CA GLY A 117 6.28 -22.47 0.59
C GLY A 117 4.90 -22.43 1.24
N SER A 118 4.60 -21.36 1.97
CA SER A 118 3.32 -21.23 2.69
C SER A 118 2.15 -20.99 1.74
N GLN A 119 0.97 -21.47 2.13
CA GLN A 119 -0.28 -21.20 1.42
C GLN A 119 -0.68 -19.75 1.65
N ALA A 120 -0.31 -18.89 0.71
CA ALA A 120 -0.42 -17.44 0.85
C ALA A 120 -0.93 -16.78 -0.42
N ARG A 121 -1.58 -15.63 -0.25
CA ARG A 121 -2.07 -14.79 -1.34
C ARG A 121 -1.88 -13.32 -1.01
N ILE A 122 -1.87 -12.52 -2.06
CA ILE A 122 -1.82 -11.07 -2.04
C ILE A 122 -2.85 -10.53 -3.03
N LEU A 123 -3.43 -9.39 -2.73
CA LEU A 123 -4.13 -8.49 -3.65
C LEU A 123 -4.04 -7.06 -3.11
N TYR A 124 -4.55 -6.07 -3.83
CA TYR A 124 -4.68 -4.70 -3.32
C TYR A 124 -6.12 -4.44 -2.87
N ALA A 125 -6.26 -3.81 -1.70
CA ALA A 125 -7.55 -3.39 -1.16
C ALA A 125 -7.42 -2.11 -0.34
N ASP A 126 -8.48 -1.31 -0.34
CA ASP A 126 -8.65 -0.12 0.51
C ASP A 126 -9.11 -0.50 1.93
N ALA A 127 -9.38 0.50 2.78
CA ALA A 127 -9.75 0.27 4.18
C ALA A 127 -10.96 -0.66 4.32
N GLU A 128 -12.03 -0.39 3.57
CA GLU A 128 -13.26 -1.18 3.61
C GLU A 128 -13.03 -2.60 3.07
N GLY A 129 -12.28 -2.72 1.97
CA GLY A 129 -11.96 -4.01 1.37
C GLY A 129 -11.16 -4.90 2.33
N ARG A 130 -10.10 -4.35 2.95
CA ARG A 130 -9.28 -5.08 3.92
C ARG A 130 -10.12 -5.55 5.11
N ILE A 131 -10.94 -4.66 5.68
CA ILE A 131 -11.78 -4.97 6.84
C ILE A 131 -12.84 -6.03 6.48
N ASN A 132 -13.51 -5.89 5.35
CA ASN A 132 -14.59 -6.81 4.95
C ASN A 132 -14.05 -8.21 4.63
N ILE A 133 -12.91 -8.31 3.94
CA ILE A 133 -12.25 -9.60 3.67
C ILE A 133 -11.79 -10.24 4.98
N ALA A 134 -11.11 -9.47 5.85
CA ALA A 134 -10.65 -9.96 7.15
C ALA A 134 -11.80 -10.44 8.04
N ARG A 135 -12.93 -9.72 8.06
CA ARG A 135 -14.14 -10.12 8.79
C ARG A 135 -14.71 -11.42 8.23
N ALA A 136 -14.79 -11.57 6.91
CA ALA A 136 -15.28 -12.78 6.26
C ALA A 136 -14.37 -13.99 6.53
N PHE A 137 -13.05 -13.81 6.53
CA PHE A 137 -12.10 -14.84 6.95
C PHE A 137 -12.31 -15.23 8.41
N ASN A 138 -12.39 -14.25 9.32
CA ASN A 138 -12.59 -14.55 10.74
C ASN A 138 -13.90 -15.31 10.99
N GLN A 139 -14.97 -14.97 10.27
CA GLN A 139 -16.24 -15.70 10.31
C GLN A 139 -16.09 -17.15 9.78
N ALA A 140 -15.39 -17.35 8.66
CA ALA A 140 -15.17 -18.69 8.11
C ALA A 140 -14.33 -19.59 9.05
N ILE A 141 -13.39 -19.00 9.80
CA ILE A 141 -12.62 -19.70 10.84
C ILE A 141 -13.54 -20.09 12.01
N ALA A 142 -14.39 -19.17 12.48
CA ALA A 142 -15.35 -19.43 13.56
C ALA A 142 -16.34 -20.55 13.20
N GLU A 143 -16.70 -20.67 11.92
CA GLU A 143 -17.55 -21.73 11.38
C GLU A 143 -16.81 -23.06 11.12
N GLY A 144 -15.50 -23.11 11.32
CA GLY A 144 -14.67 -24.29 11.08
C GLY A 144 -14.47 -24.64 9.60
N LYS A 145 -14.74 -23.70 8.67
CA LYS A 145 -14.57 -23.91 7.22
C LYS A 145 -13.10 -23.87 6.79
N ILE A 146 -12.29 -23.05 7.46
CA ILE A 146 -10.85 -22.88 7.22
C ILE A 146 -10.11 -22.79 8.57
N GLY A 147 -8.81 -23.08 8.57
CA GLY A 147 -7.94 -22.84 9.73
C GLY A 147 -7.59 -21.36 9.94
N ALA A 148 -6.89 -21.07 11.03
CA ALA A 148 -6.47 -19.71 11.37
C ALA A 148 -5.67 -19.05 10.23
N ILE A 149 -5.86 -17.74 10.07
CA ILE A 149 -5.24 -16.94 9.00
C ILE A 149 -4.34 -15.88 9.63
N VAL A 150 -3.14 -15.70 9.07
CA VAL A 150 -2.28 -14.55 9.40
C VAL A 150 -2.44 -13.51 8.32
N LEU A 151 -2.98 -12.34 8.66
CA LEU A 151 -2.95 -11.16 7.81
C LEU A 151 -1.59 -10.45 7.92
N GLY A 152 -1.21 -9.78 6.85
CA GLY A 152 -0.09 -8.85 6.83
C GLY A 152 -0.05 -8.09 5.52
N ARG A 153 1.10 -7.44 5.26
CA ARG A 153 1.34 -6.71 4.02
C ARG A 153 2.83 -6.52 3.78
N ASP A 154 3.19 -6.14 2.56
CA ASP A 154 4.49 -5.51 2.34
C ASP A 154 4.49 -4.09 2.95
N HIS A 155 5.66 -3.50 3.14
CA HIS A 155 5.76 -2.13 3.65
C HIS A 155 5.46 -1.10 2.56
N HIS A 156 5.47 -1.50 1.27
CA HIS A 156 5.05 -0.68 0.13
C HIS A 156 3.54 -0.43 0.15
N ASP A 157 3.08 0.43 1.05
CA ASP A 157 1.67 0.66 1.34
C ASP A 157 1.39 2.14 1.69
N VAL A 158 0.12 2.51 1.74
CA VAL A 158 -0.40 3.87 1.92
C VAL A 158 0.19 4.62 3.13
N SER A 159 0.31 3.94 4.28
CA SER A 159 0.71 4.56 5.55
C SER A 159 2.03 4.04 6.11
N GLY A 160 2.43 2.84 5.71
CA GLY A 160 3.54 2.12 6.33
C GLY A 160 4.91 2.71 6.02
N THR A 161 5.06 3.54 4.98
CA THR A 161 6.37 3.95 4.48
C THR A 161 6.45 5.42 4.14
N ASP A 162 7.45 6.09 4.70
CA ASP A 162 7.92 7.39 4.25
C ASP A 162 9.18 7.20 3.40
N SER A 163 9.08 7.55 2.11
CA SER A 163 10.11 7.31 1.11
C SER A 163 10.00 8.37 0.01
N PRO A 164 10.81 9.45 0.06
CA PRO A 164 10.73 10.57 -0.87
C PRO A 164 10.97 10.19 -2.34
N TYR A 165 11.53 8.99 -2.57
CA TYR A 165 11.89 8.47 -3.89
C TYR A 165 10.97 7.36 -4.37
N ARG A 166 9.97 6.98 -3.59
CA ARG A 166 9.02 5.93 -3.96
C ARG A 166 7.65 6.17 -3.34
N GLU A 167 7.36 5.70 -2.13
CA GLU A 167 6.01 5.72 -1.57
C GLU A 167 5.43 7.11 -1.32
N THR A 168 6.27 8.10 -1.01
CA THR A 168 5.86 9.49 -0.76
C THR A 168 6.43 10.45 -1.80
N SER A 169 6.83 9.96 -2.98
CA SER A 169 7.43 10.80 -4.02
C SER A 169 6.46 11.82 -4.62
N ASN A 170 5.15 11.53 -4.59
CA ASN A 170 4.08 12.41 -5.06
C ASN A 170 3.59 13.42 -4.00
N ILE A 171 4.33 13.60 -2.91
CA ILE A 171 4.03 14.55 -1.83
C ILE A 171 4.89 15.81 -2.02
N TYR A 172 4.23 16.96 -2.27
CA TYR A 172 4.89 18.20 -2.70
C TYR A 172 4.84 19.34 -1.68
N ASP A 173 4.27 19.13 -0.50
CA ASP A 173 4.25 20.13 0.58
C ASP A 173 5.58 20.23 1.35
N GLY A 174 6.62 19.51 0.90
CA GLY A 174 7.92 19.39 1.55
C GLY A 174 8.01 18.25 2.56
N SER A 175 6.88 17.69 3.02
CA SER A 175 6.87 16.67 4.06
C SER A 175 7.33 15.28 3.60
N ARG A 176 7.57 15.06 2.30
CA ARG A 176 8.05 13.77 1.77
C ARG A 176 9.35 13.26 2.39
N PHE A 177 10.15 14.17 2.98
CA PHE A 177 11.42 13.88 3.64
C PHE A 177 11.29 13.58 5.14
N THR A 178 10.09 13.71 5.72
CA THR A 178 9.86 13.35 7.13
C THR A 178 9.55 11.86 7.26
N ALA A 179 9.56 11.34 8.48
CA ALA A 179 9.26 9.93 8.79
C ALA A 179 8.09 9.76 9.78
N ASP A 180 7.32 10.82 10.01
CA ASP A 180 6.28 10.84 11.03
C ASP A 180 5.17 9.84 10.72
N MET A 181 4.77 9.69 9.45
CA MET A 181 3.67 8.83 9.05
C MET A 181 3.98 7.36 9.34
N ALA A 182 5.15 6.88 8.93
CA ALA A 182 5.59 5.50 9.14
C ALA A 182 5.75 5.18 10.64
N ILE A 183 6.31 6.10 11.42
CA ILE A 183 6.47 5.94 12.87
C ILE A 183 5.11 5.97 13.59
N GLN A 184 4.23 6.92 13.26
CA GLN A 184 2.88 6.96 13.80
C GLN A 184 2.10 5.69 13.44
N ASN A 185 2.28 5.16 12.22
CA ASN A 185 1.56 3.98 11.76
C ASN A 185 1.86 2.77 12.64
N VAL A 186 3.15 2.40 12.75
CA VAL A 186 3.58 1.22 13.51
C VAL A 186 3.21 1.32 14.98
N ILE A 187 3.32 2.53 15.55
CA ILE A 187 2.91 2.85 16.91
C ILE A 187 1.41 2.61 17.04
N GLY A 188 0.59 3.22 16.18
CA GLY A 188 -0.86 3.09 16.22
C GLY A 188 -1.40 1.67 16.00
N ASP A 189 -0.74 0.87 15.14
CA ASP A 189 -1.05 -0.55 14.94
C ASP A 189 -0.82 -1.37 16.21
N SER A 190 0.27 -1.06 16.94
CA SER A 190 0.71 -1.83 18.11
C SER A 190 -0.31 -1.84 19.25
N PHE A 191 -1.09 -0.77 19.40
CA PHE A 191 -2.15 -0.66 20.42
C PHE A 191 -3.57 -0.87 19.88
N ARG A 192 -3.71 -1.21 18.59
CA ARG A 192 -5.01 -1.51 17.96
C ARG A 192 -5.22 -2.99 17.70
N GLY A 193 -4.26 -3.83 18.09
CA GLY A 193 -4.44 -5.28 18.13
C GLY A 193 -3.73 -6.05 17.03
N ALA A 194 -2.73 -5.46 16.38
CA ALA A 194 -1.73 -6.22 15.64
C ALA A 194 -1.14 -7.32 16.56
N THR A 195 -0.86 -8.51 16.00
CA THR A 195 -0.17 -9.58 16.74
C THR A 195 1.32 -9.28 16.88
N TRP A 196 1.92 -8.67 15.87
CA TRP A 196 3.23 -8.04 15.94
C TRP A 196 3.28 -6.85 14.98
N VAL A 197 4.26 -5.98 15.22
CA VAL A 197 4.58 -4.83 14.36
C VAL A 197 6.08 -4.80 14.08
N SER A 198 6.47 -4.18 12.98
CA SER A 198 7.86 -4.02 12.55
C SER A 198 8.13 -2.61 12.07
N ILE A 199 9.35 -2.11 12.32
CA ILE A 199 9.86 -0.86 11.78
C ILE A 199 11.27 -1.09 11.28
N HIS A 200 11.53 -0.71 10.02
CA HIS A 200 12.79 -0.95 9.34
C HIS A 200 13.36 0.36 8.77
N ASN A 201 14.66 0.33 8.49
CA ASN A 201 15.39 1.39 7.79
C ASN A 201 15.84 0.87 6.42
N GLY A 202 15.43 1.55 5.36
CA GLY A 202 15.94 1.36 4.01
C GLY A 202 15.24 0.30 3.17
N GLY A 203 14.02 -0.09 3.52
CA GLY A 203 13.24 -0.98 2.68
C GLY A 203 12.99 -0.37 1.30
N GLY A 204 13.28 -1.13 0.25
CA GLY A 204 13.04 -0.70 -1.12
C GLY A 204 14.18 0.07 -1.75
N VAL A 205 14.37 1.33 -1.35
CA VAL A 205 15.32 2.23 -2.04
C VAL A 205 16.69 2.33 -1.36
N GLY A 206 16.90 1.62 -0.24
CA GLY A 206 18.21 1.47 0.40
C GLY A 206 18.37 2.20 1.74
N TRP A 207 19.40 1.78 2.49
CA TRP A 207 19.68 2.24 3.85
C TRP A 207 19.80 3.76 3.97
N GLY A 208 19.07 4.36 4.91
CA GLY A 208 19.12 5.80 5.21
C GLY A 208 18.16 6.65 4.39
N GLU A 209 17.53 6.09 3.36
CA GLU A 209 16.64 6.83 2.45
C GLU A 209 15.16 6.66 2.81
N VAL A 210 14.82 5.68 3.66
CA VAL A 210 13.44 5.25 3.92
C VAL A 210 13.25 4.78 5.36
N ILE A 211 12.10 5.14 5.93
CA ILE A 211 11.57 4.50 7.14
C ILE A 211 10.28 3.77 6.76
N ASN A 212 10.25 2.47 7.00
CA ASN A 212 9.17 1.61 6.53
C ASN A 212 8.74 0.58 7.58
N GLY A 213 7.46 0.53 7.88
CA GLY A 213 6.84 -0.34 8.88
C GLY A 213 5.75 -1.25 8.33
N GLY A 214 5.47 -2.30 9.10
CA GLY A 214 4.49 -3.31 8.78
C GLY A 214 3.89 -3.97 10.01
N PHE A 215 2.96 -4.88 9.77
CA PHE A 215 2.26 -5.61 10.83
C PHE A 215 2.05 -7.07 10.43
N GLY A 216 1.79 -7.90 11.42
CA GLY A 216 1.08 -9.16 11.23
C GLY A 216 -0.04 -9.32 12.24
N MET A 217 -1.15 -9.92 11.82
CA MET A 217 -2.34 -10.11 12.65
C MET A 217 -2.92 -11.50 12.46
N VAL A 218 -3.07 -12.24 13.55
CA VAL A 218 -3.74 -13.53 13.56
C VAL A 218 -5.25 -13.35 13.66
N LEU A 219 -5.96 -13.94 12.72
CA LEU A 219 -7.39 -14.23 12.79
C LEU A 219 -7.56 -15.67 13.28
N ASP A 220 -8.27 -15.84 14.39
CA ASP A 220 -8.47 -17.11 15.09
C ASP A 220 -9.96 -17.48 15.23
N GLY A 221 -10.85 -16.73 14.57
CA GLY A 221 -12.31 -16.90 14.65
C GLY A 221 -12.96 -16.26 15.88
N THR A 222 -12.18 -15.65 16.77
CA THR A 222 -12.74 -15.08 18.00
C THR A 222 -13.39 -13.72 17.78
N PRO A 223 -14.39 -13.33 18.58
CA PRO A 223 -14.91 -11.96 18.61
C PRO A 223 -13.84 -10.92 18.95
N GLN A 224 -12.80 -11.31 19.69
CA GLN A 224 -11.64 -10.47 20.00
C GLN A 224 -10.82 -10.17 18.74
N ALA A 225 -10.59 -11.15 17.87
CA ALA A 225 -9.96 -10.91 16.56
C ALA A 225 -10.80 -9.98 15.69
N SER A 226 -12.14 -10.14 15.66
CA SER A 226 -13.03 -9.22 14.92
C SER A 226 -12.92 -7.76 15.39
N ARG A 227 -12.82 -7.51 16.69
CA ARG A 227 -12.65 -6.13 17.20
C ARG A 227 -11.27 -5.56 16.84
N ARG A 228 -10.21 -6.38 16.93
CA ARG A 228 -8.83 -5.97 16.64
C ARG A 228 -8.64 -5.68 15.15
N LEU A 229 -9.16 -6.53 14.26
CA LEU A 229 -9.01 -6.33 12.81
C LEU A 229 -9.68 -5.03 12.35
N GLU A 230 -10.88 -4.73 12.88
CA GLU A 230 -11.59 -3.50 12.51
C GLU A 230 -10.82 -2.26 12.99
N SER A 231 -10.36 -2.26 14.24
CA SER A 231 -9.63 -1.12 14.79
C SER A 231 -8.29 -0.87 14.10
N MET A 232 -7.49 -1.92 13.91
CA MET A 232 -6.14 -1.80 13.37
C MET A 232 -6.14 -1.53 11.86
N LEU A 233 -6.90 -2.29 11.06
CA LEU A 233 -6.93 -2.08 9.60
C LEU A 233 -7.52 -0.71 9.23
N PHE A 234 -8.47 -0.21 10.02
CA PHE A 234 -8.99 1.14 9.82
C PHE A 234 -7.90 2.20 10.05
N TRP A 235 -7.07 2.04 11.08
CA TRP A 235 -5.94 2.94 11.34
C TRP A 235 -4.81 2.80 10.30
N ASP A 236 -4.36 1.58 10.03
CA ASP A 236 -3.25 1.26 9.12
C ASP A 236 -3.46 1.82 7.71
N VAL A 237 -4.72 1.97 7.28
CA VAL A 237 -5.05 2.60 6.00
C VAL A 237 -5.30 4.10 6.15
N ASN A 238 -6.20 4.52 7.05
CA ASN A 238 -6.64 5.91 7.08
C ASN A 238 -5.61 6.89 7.67
N ASN A 239 -4.59 6.42 8.40
CA ASN A 239 -3.46 7.26 8.84
C ASN A 239 -2.74 7.89 7.63
N GLY A 240 -2.36 7.06 6.66
CA GLY A 240 -1.68 7.50 5.45
C GLY A 240 -2.59 8.31 4.54
N ILE A 241 -3.87 7.93 4.39
CA ILE A 241 -4.83 8.75 3.64
C ILE A 241 -4.97 10.14 4.28
N ALA A 242 -5.07 10.23 5.62
CA ALA A 242 -5.14 11.51 6.31
C ALA A 242 -3.89 12.38 6.08
N ARG A 243 -2.69 11.79 6.16
CA ARG A 243 -1.44 12.50 5.86
C ARG A 243 -1.39 12.95 4.41
N ARG A 244 -1.67 12.06 3.45
CA ARG A 244 -1.67 12.36 2.00
C ARG A 244 -2.70 13.44 1.65
N SER A 245 -3.87 13.38 2.28
CA SER A 245 -4.89 14.43 2.20
C SER A 245 -4.33 15.75 2.70
N TRP A 246 -3.70 15.79 3.88
CA TRP A 246 -3.08 17.01 4.41
C TRP A 246 -2.02 17.60 3.46
N ALA A 247 -1.27 16.75 2.78
CA ALA A 247 -0.33 17.11 1.72
C ALA A 247 -0.99 17.57 0.40
N ARG A 248 -2.31 17.74 0.38
CA ARG A 248 -3.14 18.27 -0.74
C ARG A 248 -3.26 17.34 -1.95
N ASN A 249 -3.07 16.05 -1.74
CA ASN A 249 -3.41 15.05 -2.75
C ASN A 249 -4.94 14.91 -2.89
N GLU A 250 -5.47 15.00 -4.11
CA GLU A 250 -6.90 15.13 -4.37
C GLU A 250 -7.66 13.84 -4.10
N GLU A 251 -7.06 12.74 -4.52
CA GLU A 251 -7.54 11.38 -4.36
C GLU A 251 -7.61 11.01 -2.87
N ALA A 252 -6.61 11.42 -2.09
CA ALA A 252 -6.61 11.25 -0.63
C ALA A 252 -7.62 12.13 0.09
N VAL A 253 -7.85 13.38 -0.37
CA VAL A 253 -8.92 14.24 0.16
C VAL A 253 -10.29 13.60 -0.08
N PHE A 254 -10.50 13.01 -1.26
CA PHE A 254 -11.71 12.25 -1.56
C PHE A 254 -11.87 11.06 -0.62
N ALA A 255 -10.85 10.21 -0.51
CA ALA A 255 -10.92 8.99 0.29
C ALA A 255 -11.12 9.28 1.78
N ILE A 256 -10.45 10.29 2.35
CA ILE A 256 -10.59 10.61 3.78
C ILE A 256 -11.95 11.21 4.12
N LYS A 257 -12.56 11.98 3.21
CA LYS A 257 -13.93 12.51 3.40
C LYS A 257 -14.93 11.37 3.51
N ARG A 258 -14.83 10.39 2.61
CA ARG A 258 -15.67 9.18 2.66
C ARG A 258 -15.44 8.38 3.95
N ALA A 259 -14.19 8.24 4.38
CA ALA A 259 -13.87 7.59 5.66
C ALA A 259 -14.46 8.32 6.88
N MET A 260 -14.50 9.67 6.87
CA MET A 260 -15.14 10.46 7.92
C MET A 260 -16.68 10.40 7.89
N GLU A 261 -17.27 10.19 6.71
CA GLU A 261 -18.72 9.96 6.56
C GLU A 261 -19.11 8.58 7.09
N SER A 262 -18.32 7.53 6.80
CA SER A 262 -18.59 6.17 7.26
C SER A 262 -18.24 5.94 8.73
N GLN A 263 -17.23 6.66 9.26
CA GLN A 263 -16.83 6.60 10.66
C GLN A 263 -16.91 7.99 11.31
N PRO A 264 -18.05 8.36 11.94
CA PRO A 264 -18.26 9.69 12.50
C PRO A 264 -17.28 10.09 13.61
N LEU A 265 -16.61 9.14 14.27
CA LEU A 265 -15.57 9.40 15.27
C LEU A 265 -14.23 9.78 14.64
N LEU A 266 -14.00 9.50 13.36
CA LEU A 266 -12.83 9.98 12.64
C LEU A 266 -13.03 11.47 12.33
N LYS A 267 -12.14 12.30 12.89
CA LYS A 267 -12.08 13.75 12.62
C LYS A 267 -10.65 14.09 12.24
N VAL A 268 -10.42 14.39 10.97
CA VAL A 268 -9.11 14.80 10.46
C VAL A 268 -9.13 16.25 10.01
N THR A 269 -7.97 16.90 10.02
CA THR A 269 -7.81 18.24 9.46
C THR A 269 -7.75 18.15 7.94
N LEU A 270 -8.67 18.82 7.24
CA LEU A 270 -8.62 18.96 5.80
C LEU A 270 -7.77 20.18 5.41
N PRO A 271 -6.94 20.08 4.34
CA PRO A 271 -6.16 21.23 3.90
C PRO A 271 -7.07 22.28 3.25
N ASN A 272 -6.69 23.55 3.41
CA ASN A 272 -7.23 24.64 2.58
C ASN A 272 -6.23 24.91 1.45
N ARG A 273 -6.73 25.09 0.23
CA ARG A 273 -5.89 25.51 -0.90
C ARG A 273 -5.73 27.03 -0.89
N VAL A 274 -4.50 27.50 -1.04
CA VAL A 274 -4.21 28.92 -1.32
C VAL A 274 -4.38 29.16 -2.81
N ASN A 275 -4.81 30.36 -3.20
CA ASN A 275 -4.79 30.77 -4.59
C ASN A 275 -3.35 31.09 -4.98
N ASP A 276 -2.81 30.40 -5.99
CA ASP A 276 -1.42 30.58 -6.44
C ASP A 276 -1.12 32.03 -6.86
N ALA A 277 -2.12 32.77 -7.34
CA ALA A 277 -1.97 34.20 -7.66
C ALA A 277 -1.58 35.08 -6.46
N LEU A 278 -1.81 34.62 -5.23
CA LEU A 278 -1.38 35.31 -4.00
C LEU A 278 0.10 35.03 -3.65
N LEU A 279 0.71 34.01 -4.24
CA LEU A 279 2.12 33.65 -4.01
C LEU A 279 3.04 34.31 -5.04
N GLU A 280 2.50 34.64 -6.21
CA GLU A 280 3.22 35.30 -7.32
C GLU A 280 3.19 36.84 -7.25
N SER A 281 2.49 37.41 -6.26
CA SER A 281 2.36 38.86 -6.02
C SER A 281 3.44 39.42 -5.10
#